data_AF-A0A1F3SNH4-F1
#
_entry.id   AF-A0A1F3SNH4-F1
#
_cell.length_a   1.000
_cell.length_b   1.000
_cell.length_c   1.000
_cell.angle_alpha   90.00
_cell.angle_beta   90.00
_cell.angle_gamma   90.00
#
_symmetry.space_group_name_H-M   'P 1'
#
loop_
_entity.id
_entity.type
_entity.pdbx_description
1 polymer ?
#
loop_
_entity_poly.entity_id
_entity_poly.type
_entity_poly.pdbx_seq_one_letter_code
_entity_poly.pdbx_strand_id
1 'polypeptide(L)'
;MAQSTLKMFFLSSKFLLTFYILAWIDSGPARGDDSPFQPHMLLHTIQGCPANSICNEEMGKRRQAWLSLVKQVRDKKLNLMALEEFRKNQGFPFNVWLKGDMQPKDEVTTPPADLGKLKVTDKGPIAYWDSPCEYHRKQEQPIHTAQIFLKDLSRKSKEQIARNFQGTVQLQKAYLFGPNIEKAPSEFVIPRDEFPLYLTPQKLVFVLEEEGLFYHLGIDHSGNINIAEPATKNSNPTAESLTCPDYALRPLAQLSGPDKTIYQVPQCRQYTYQAHQYILLIPSGCF
;
A
#
# COMPACT_ATOMS: atom_id res chain seq x y z
N MET A 1 6.21 -89.69 -51.30
CA MET A 1 7.53 -89.24 -50.84
C MET A 1 7.63 -87.76 -51.15
N ALA A 2 7.42 -86.91 -50.15
CA ALA A 2 7.41 -85.46 -50.31
C ALA A 2 8.41 -84.87 -49.30
N GLN A 3 9.33 -84.06 -49.82
CA GLN A 3 10.43 -83.44 -49.11
C GLN A 3 9.92 -82.36 -48.13
N SER A 4 10.28 -82.52 -46.85
CA SER A 4 10.14 -81.49 -45.82
C SER A 4 11.25 -80.46 -45.99
N THR A 5 10.89 -79.19 -46.21
CA THR A 5 11.84 -78.07 -46.25
C THR A 5 11.72 -77.22 -44.99
N LEU A 6 12.86 -77.16 -44.30
CA LEU A 6 13.25 -76.33 -43.19
C LEU A 6 13.26 -74.84 -43.59
N LYS A 7 12.63 -73.95 -42.81
CA LYS A 7 13.02 -72.53 -42.73
C LYS A 7 12.91 -72.03 -41.28
N MET A 8 14.07 -71.96 -40.64
CA MET A 8 14.34 -71.17 -39.44
C MET A 8 14.27 -69.69 -39.78
N PHE A 9 13.46 -68.91 -39.04
CA PHE A 9 13.59 -67.46 -38.98
C PHE A 9 14.25 -67.09 -37.64
N PHE A 10 15.53 -66.69 -37.72
CA PHE A 10 16.17 -65.84 -36.72
C PHE A 10 15.74 -64.41 -37.01
N LEU A 11 15.08 -63.76 -36.06
CA LEU A 11 14.93 -62.30 -36.05
C LEU A 11 15.44 -61.75 -34.73
N SER A 12 16.40 -60.85 -34.90
CA SER A 12 17.35 -60.30 -33.95
C SER A 12 16.69 -59.41 -32.89
N SER A 13 16.88 -59.79 -31.63
CA SER A 13 16.58 -59.00 -30.43
C SER A 13 17.66 -57.94 -30.17
N LYS A 14 17.77 -56.90 -31.00
CA LYS A 14 18.60 -55.71 -30.72
C LYS A 14 18.12 -54.46 -31.47
N PHE A 15 16.90 -53.99 -31.21
CA PHE A 15 16.49 -52.65 -31.69
C PHE A 15 15.33 -52.06 -30.87
N LEU A 16 15.39 -52.12 -29.54
CA LEU A 16 14.36 -51.54 -28.66
C LEU A 16 14.94 -50.84 -27.42
N LEU A 17 16.15 -50.27 -27.51
CA LEU A 17 16.76 -49.57 -26.38
C LEU A 17 17.49 -48.27 -26.77
N THR A 18 16.99 -47.54 -27.76
CA THR A 18 17.56 -46.24 -28.16
C THR A 18 16.53 -45.14 -28.42
N PHE A 19 15.28 -45.32 -27.96
CA PHE A 19 14.24 -44.28 -28.05
C PHE A 19 13.67 -43.82 -26.70
N TYR A 20 14.22 -44.31 -25.58
CA TYR A 20 13.74 -43.92 -24.24
C TYR A 20 14.53 -42.79 -23.56
N ILE A 21 15.57 -42.22 -24.20
CA ILE A 21 16.45 -41.22 -23.57
C ILE A 21 16.31 -39.81 -24.20
N LEU A 22 15.53 -39.62 -25.26
CA LEU A 22 15.36 -38.31 -25.92
C LEU A 22 14.00 -37.63 -25.70
N ALA A 23 13.12 -38.17 -24.85
CA ALA A 23 11.85 -37.55 -24.48
C ALA A 23 11.90 -36.79 -23.13
N TRP A 24 13.09 -36.35 -22.72
CA TRP A 24 13.32 -35.54 -21.51
C TRP A 24 13.98 -34.19 -21.84
N ILE A 25 13.86 -33.75 -23.08
CA ILE A 25 14.29 -32.43 -23.51
C ILE A 25 13.05 -31.53 -23.59
N ASP A 26 12.94 -30.67 -22.58
CA ASP A 26 12.32 -29.34 -22.67
C ASP A 26 10.79 -29.24 -22.64
N SER A 27 10.14 -29.95 -21.70
CA SER A 27 8.90 -29.44 -21.11
C SER A 27 9.25 -28.65 -19.86
N GLY A 28 9.85 -27.46 -20.04
CA GLY A 28 9.78 -26.43 -19.02
C GLY A 28 8.31 -26.23 -18.60
N PRO A 29 8.03 -25.88 -17.34
CA PRO A 29 6.66 -25.77 -16.87
C PRO A 29 5.90 -24.80 -17.77
N ALA A 30 5.00 -25.32 -18.60
CA ALA A 30 4.01 -24.52 -19.28
C ALA A 30 3.27 -23.76 -18.18
N ARG A 31 3.49 -22.44 -18.11
CA ARG A 31 2.67 -21.56 -17.29
C ARG A 31 1.26 -21.70 -17.85
N GLY A 32 0.45 -22.52 -17.18
CA GLY A 32 -0.89 -22.93 -17.60
C GLY A 32 -1.95 -21.83 -17.46
N ASP A 33 -1.63 -20.64 -17.94
CA ASP A 33 -2.61 -19.60 -18.19
C ASP A 33 -2.33 -19.03 -19.59
N ASP A 34 -3.05 -19.53 -20.59
CA ASP A 34 -3.00 -19.06 -21.99
C ASP A 34 -3.59 -17.65 -22.15
N SER A 35 -3.63 -16.84 -21.08
CA SER A 35 -4.17 -15.50 -21.12
C SER A 35 -3.29 -14.60 -22.01
N PRO A 36 -3.89 -13.85 -22.96
CA PRO A 36 -3.12 -12.99 -23.84
C PRO A 36 -2.41 -11.92 -23.02
N PHE A 37 -1.13 -11.71 -23.30
CA PHE A 37 -0.30 -10.71 -22.64
C PHE A 37 -1.00 -9.34 -22.59
N GLN A 38 -1.15 -8.79 -21.39
CA GLN A 38 -1.76 -7.48 -21.17
C GLN A 38 -0.68 -6.44 -20.81
N PRO A 39 -0.83 -5.16 -21.19
CA PRO A 39 0.19 -4.14 -20.90
C PRO A 39 0.59 -4.01 -19.42
N HIS A 40 -0.32 -4.26 -18.48
CA HIS A 40 -0.02 -4.20 -17.05
C HIS A 40 0.96 -5.29 -16.59
N MET A 41 1.02 -6.42 -17.30
CA MET A 41 1.92 -7.55 -17.01
C MET A 41 3.40 -7.19 -17.20
N LEU A 42 3.72 -6.04 -17.83
CA LEU A 42 5.07 -5.48 -17.85
C LEU A 42 5.55 -5.05 -16.45
N LEU A 43 4.61 -4.63 -15.59
CA LEU A 43 4.91 -4.01 -14.29
C LEU A 43 4.43 -4.86 -13.12
N HIS A 44 3.35 -5.63 -13.30
CA HIS A 44 2.78 -6.50 -12.28
C HIS A 44 1.83 -7.56 -12.90
N THR A 45 1.81 -8.79 -12.37
CA THR A 45 0.95 -9.87 -12.90
C THR A 45 -0.54 -9.66 -12.61
N ILE A 46 -0.86 -9.00 -11.50
CA ILE A 46 -2.24 -8.68 -11.09
C ILE A 46 -2.58 -7.25 -11.52
N GLN A 47 -3.66 -7.12 -12.30
CA GLN A 47 -4.18 -5.82 -12.74
C GLN A 47 -4.58 -4.92 -11.56
N GLY A 48 -4.26 -3.63 -11.68
CA GLY A 48 -4.60 -2.61 -10.68
C GLY A 48 -3.59 -2.46 -9.55
N CYS A 49 -2.69 -3.42 -9.35
CA CYS A 49 -1.62 -3.29 -8.37
C CYS A 49 -0.60 -2.21 -8.79
N PRO A 50 -0.03 -1.47 -7.83
CA PRO A 50 1.07 -0.56 -8.12
C PRO A 50 2.26 -1.28 -8.75
N ALA A 51 3.01 -0.59 -9.62
CA ALA A 51 4.24 -1.11 -10.19
C ALA A 51 5.25 -1.44 -9.08
N ASN A 52 6.00 -2.54 -9.26
CA ASN A 52 7.02 -3.00 -8.31
C ASN A 52 6.51 -3.25 -6.87
N SER A 53 5.21 -3.49 -6.70
CA SER A 53 4.63 -3.84 -5.40
C SER A 53 4.43 -5.35 -5.25
N ILE A 54 4.41 -5.81 -4.02
CA ILE A 54 3.82 -7.09 -3.64
C ILE A 54 2.37 -6.81 -3.29
N CYS A 55 1.46 -7.43 -4.02
CA CYS A 55 0.04 -7.10 -4.02
C CYS A 55 -0.80 -8.38 -4.12
N ASN A 56 -1.92 -8.44 -3.40
CA ASN A 56 -2.88 -9.55 -3.51
C ASN A 56 -4.00 -9.23 -4.51
N GLU A 57 -4.72 -10.25 -4.99
CA GLU A 57 -5.78 -10.07 -5.98
C GLU A 57 -6.91 -9.14 -5.52
N GLU A 58 -7.31 -9.23 -4.24
CA GLU A 58 -8.36 -8.39 -3.69
C GLU A 58 -7.97 -6.91 -3.74
N MET A 59 -6.72 -6.59 -3.37
CA MET A 59 -6.15 -5.25 -3.47
C MET A 59 -6.09 -4.77 -4.91
N GLY A 60 -5.59 -5.61 -5.84
CA GLY A 60 -5.53 -5.27 -7.27
C GLY A 60 -6.92 -4.93 -7.83
N LYS A 61 -7.92 -5.78 -7.56
CA LYS A 61 -9.32 -5.55 -7.96
C LYS A 61 -9.88 -4.26 -7.36
N ARG A 62 -9.70 -4.03 -6.05
CA ARG A 62 -10.23 -2.84 -5.37
C ARG A 62 -9.55 -1.56 -5.85
N ARG A 63 -8.23 -1.58 -6.05
CA ARG A 63 -7.46 -0.45 -6.58
C ARG A 63 -7.81 -0.16 -8.04
N GLN A 64 -7.99 -1.18 -8.87
CA GLN A 64 -8.46 -1.01 -10.25
C GLN A 64 -9.83 -0.34 -10.30
N ALA A 65 -10.76 -0.76 -9.44
CA ALA A 65 -12.09 -0.15 -9.35
C ALA A 65 -12.00 1.32 -8.92
N TRP A 66 -11.15 1.63 -7.94
CA TRP A 66 -10.89 3.00 -7.50
C TRP A 66 -10.31 3.87 -8.64
N LEU A 67 -9.24 3.44 -9.31
CA LEU A 67 -8.64 4.18 -10.42
C LEU A 67 -9.61 4.40 -11.59
N SER A 68 -10.43 3.39 -11.89
CA SER A 68 -11.46 3.48 -12.93
C SER A 68 -12.53 4.52 -12.56
N LEU A 69 -12.86 4.62 -11.27
CA LEU A 69 -13.80 5.61 -10.75
C LEU A 69 -13.20 7.02 -10.77
N VAL A 70 -11.96 7.19 -10.29
CA VAL A 70 -11.21 8.45 -10.37
C VAL A 70 -11.16 8.97 -11.81
N LYS A 71 -10.83 8.11 -12.76
CA LYS A 71 -10.82 8.44 -14.19
C LYS A 71 -12.19 8.90 -14.68
N GLN A 72 -13.28 8.22 -14.29
CA GLN A 72 -14.64 8.64 -14.67
C GLN A 72 -15.02 10.00 -14.08
N VAL A 73 -14.62 10.30 -12.84
CA VAL A 73 -14.86 11.60 -12.22
C VAL A 73 -14.05 12.71 -12.89
N ARG A 74 -12.76 12.46 -13.15
CA ARG A 74 -11.88 13.37 -13.91
C ARG A 74 -12.42 13.69 -15.29
N ASP A 75 -12.87 12.67 -16.01
CA ASP A 75 -13.45 12.80 -17.35
C ASP A 75 -14.91 13.33 -17.31
N LYS A 76 -15.39 13.79 -16.14
CA LYS A 76 -16.73 14.36 -15.88
C LYS A 76 -17.90 13.43 -16.23
N LYS A 77 -17.67 12.12 -16.25
CA LYS A 77 -18.71 11.08 -16.44
C LYS A 77 -19.47 10.79 -15.15
N LEU A 78 -18.81 10.99 -14.02
CA LEU A 78 -19.38 10.89 -12.68
C LEU A 78 -19.02 12.14 -11.87
N ASN A 79 -19.76 12.39 -10.79
CA ASN A 79 -19.45 13.47 -9.85
C ASN A 79 -18.54 12.97 -8.72
N LEU A 80 -17.97 13.90 -7.95
CA LEU A 80 -17.06 13.56 -6.85
C LEU A 80 -17.72 12.74 -5.73
N MET A 81 -19.04 12.86 -5.55
CA MET A 81 -19.78 12.08 -4.55
C MET A 81 -19.68 10.58 -4.78
N ALA A 82 -19.42 10.14 -6.02
CA ALA A 82 -19.16 8.74 -6.32
C ALA A 82 -17.90 8.22 -5.61
N LEU A 83 -16.84 9.03 -5.46
CA LEU A 83 -15.64 8.66 -4.69
C LEU A 83 -15.95 8.53 -3.20
N GLU A 84 -16.75 9.45 -2.67
CA GLU A 84 -17.17 9.41 -1.27
C GLU A 84 -18.05 8.17 -0.96
N GLU A 85 -18.91 7.78 -1.90
CA GLU A 85 -19.68 6.54 -1.78
C GLU A 85 -18.78 5.30 -1.86
N PHE A 86 -17.81 5.29 -2.78
CA PHE A 86 -16.82 4.23 -2.85
C PHE A 86 -16.04 4.12 -1.53
N ARG A 87 -15.60 5.25 -0.95
CA ARG A 87 -14.94 5.26 0.37
C ARG A 87 -15.80 4.60 1.44
N LYS A 88 -17.08 4.95 1.54
CA LYS A 88 -17.99 4.35 2.54
C LYS A 88 -18.11 2.84 2.38
N ASN A 89 -18.17 2.37 1.14
CA ASN A 89 -18.46 0.97 0.82
C ASN A 89 -17.21 0.08 0.81
N GLN A 90 -16.13 0.56 0.19
CA GLN A 90 -14.89 -0.19 -0.09
C GLN A 90 -13.66 0.39 0.61
N GLY A 91 -13.75 1.59 1.17
CA GLY A 91 -12.63 2.32 1.74
C GLY A 91 -11.95 3.25 0.73
N PHE A 92 -11.04 4.07 1.24
CA PHE A 92 -10.16 4.95 0.49
C PHE A 92 -8.72 4.41 0.55
N PRO A 93 -7.93 4.46 -0.56
CA PRO A 93 -6.54 4.03 -0.55
C PRO A 93 -5.70 4.91 0.37
N PHE A 94 -5.23 4.35 1.46
CA PHE A 94 -4.51 5.04 2.52
C PHE A 94 -3.08 4.52 2.62
N ASN A 95 -2.11 5.43 2.46
CA ASN A 95 -0.70 5.08 2.53
C ASN A 95 -0.24 5.01 4.00
N VAL A 96 0.46 3.93 4.34
CA VAL A 96 0.91 3.59 5.70
C VAL A 96 2.34 3.06 5.69
N TRP A 97 2.95 3.00 6.87
CA TRP A 97 4.19 2.26 7.09
C TRP A 97 3.86 0.82 7.47
N LEU A 98 4.74 -0.10 7.10
CA LEU A 98 4.59 -1.52 7.37
C LEU A 98 5.91 -2.07 7.93
N LYS A 99 5.85 -2.71 9.11
CA LYS A 99 7.02 -3.20 9.84
C LYS A 99 7.20 -4.70 9.68
N GLY A 100 8.47 -5.12 9.73
CA GLY A 100 8.88 -6.51 9.91
C GLY A 100 9.16 -7.21 8.60
N ASP A 101 9.83 -8.36 8.70
CA ASP A 101 10.18 -9.20 7.57
C ASP A 101 8.90 -9.67 6.86
N MET A 102 8.56 -8.96 5.80
CA MET A 102 7.65 -9.45 4.77
C MET A 102 8.46 -10.20 3.72
N GLN A 103 9.35 -11.09 4.16
CA GLN A 103 9.95 -12.02 3.22
C GLN A 103 8.82 -12.87 2.64
N PRO A 104 8.64 -12.89 1.30
CA PRO A 104 8.02 -14.04 0.69
C PRO A 104 8.86 -15.21 1.18
N LYS A 105 8.28 -16.11 1.98
CA LYS A 105 9.05 -17.17 2.64
C LYS A 105 9.65 -18.21 1.67
N ASP A 106 9.53 -17.95 0.38
CA ASP A 106 10.08 -18.73 -0.70
C ASP A 106 10.89 -17.77 -1.60
N GLU A 107 12.21 -17.78 -1.45
CA GLU A 107 13.14 -17.29 -2.46
C GLU A 107 13.00 -18.23 -3.67
N VAL A 108 12.00 -17.93 -4.50
CA VAL A 108 11.64 -18.62 -5.73
C VAL A 108 12.76 -18.41 -6.76
N THR A 109 13.81 -19.20 -6.69
CA THR A 109 14.73 -19.44 -7.82
C THR A 109 14.18 -20.51 -8.79
N THR A 110 13.04 -21.11 -8.47
CA THR A 110 12.22 -21.93 -9.38
C THR A 110 10.75 -21.69 -9.03
N PRO A 111 9.86 -21.41 -10.00
CA PRO A 111 8.44 -21.16 -9.71
C PRO A 111 7.84 -22.43 -9.08
N PRO A 112 7.53 -22.47 -7.78
CA PRO A 112 6.90 -23.62 -7.17
C PRO A 112 5.41 -23.49 -7.45
N ALA A 113 4.81 -24.54 -8.00
CA ALA A 113 3.37 -24.66 -8.18
C ALA A 113 2.59 -24.80 -6.85
N ASP A 114 3.20 -24.45 -5.71
CA ASP A 114 2.62 -24.51 -4.37
C ASP A 114 3.17 -23.36 -3.53
N LEU A 115 2.45 -22.22 -3.52
CA LEU A 115 2.80 -20.98 -2.84
C LEU A 115 2.62 -21.09 -1.31
N GLY A 116 3.75 -21.18 -0.60
CA GLY A 116 3.88 -21.57 0.80
C GLY A 116 4.13 -20.41 1.78
N LYS A 117 3.24 -19.42 1.82
CA LYS A 117 2.76 -18.74 3.06
C LYS A 117 3.76 -17.87 3.85
N LEU A 118 3.87 -16.61 3.41
CA LEU A 118 3.44 -15.50 4.26
C LEU A 118 2.02 -15.12 3.80
N LYS A 119 0.98 -15.48 4.55
CA LYS A 119 -0.41 -15.18 4.14
C LYS A 119 -0.76 -13.71 4.38
N VAL A 120 -0.12 -12.82 3.63
CA VAL A 120 -0.57 -11.43 3.47
C VAL A 120 -2.01 -11.42 2.90
N THR A 121 -2.38 -12.47 2.17
CA THR A 121 -3.71 -12.72 1.58
C THR A 121 -4.85 -12.86 2.59
N ASP A 122 -4.60 -13.28 3.83
CA ASP A 122 -5.67 -13.50 4.82
C ASP A 122 -5.98 -12.22 5.64
N LYS A 123 -5.18 -11.16 5.47
CA LYS A 123 -5.18 -9.97 6.34
C LYS A 123 -5.91 -8.75 5.72
N GLY A 124 -6.54 -8.94 4.58
CA GLY A 124 -7.28 -7.93 3.82
C GLY A 124 -6.49 -7.37 2.63
N PRO A 125 -7.08 -6.41 1.88
CA PRO A 125 -6.45 -5.85 0.69
C PRO A 125 -5.28 -4.93 1.08
N ILE A 126 -4.07 -5.33 0.69
CA ILE A 126 -2.82 -4.60 0.88
C ILE A 126 -1.93 -4.74 -0.34
N ALA A 127 -1.26 -3.64 -0.70
CA ALA A 127 -0.11 -3.62 -1.59
C ALA A 127 1.05 -2.94 -0.86
N TYR A 128 2.25 -3.48 -0.95
CA TYR A 128 3.42 -2.89 -0.30
C TYR A 128 4.66 -2.98 -1.18
N TRP A 129 5.62 -2.10 -0.93
CA TRP A 129 6.90 -2.05 -1.64
C TRP A 129 7.99 -1.58 -0.68
N ASP A 130 9.23 -1.89 -1.03
CA ASP A 130 10.39 -1.50 -0.24
C ASP A 130 10.46 0.00 -0.06
N SER A 131 10.78 0.42 1.17
CA SER A 131 11.05 1.82 1.42
C SER A 131 12.28 2.27 0.62
N PRO A 132 12.24 3.46 -0.02
CA PRO A 132 13.39 4.00 -0.73
C PRO A 132 14.57 4.32 0.22
N CYS A 133 14.27 4.61 1.49
CA CYS A 133 15.29 4.89 2.49
C CYS A 133 16.21 3.69 2.77
N GLU A 134 17.52 3.90 2.73
CA GLU A 134 18.54 2.91 3.10
C GLU A 134 18.45 2.45 4.55
N TYR A 135 18.14 3.34 5.49
CA TYR A 135 18.00 2.99 6.91
C TYR A 135 16.82 2.05 7.19
N HIS A 136 15.81 2.05 6.32
CA HIS A 136 14.64 1.18 6.40
C HIS A 136 14.88 -0.22 5.81
N ARG A 137 15.95 -0.42 5.04
CA ARG A 137 16.26 -1.69 4.35
C ARG A 137 17.22 -2.59 5.15
N LYS A 138 17.37 -2.35 6.45
CA LYS A 138 18.20 -3.19 7.33
C LYS A 138 17.51 -4.54 7.55
N GLN A 139 18.25 -5.63 7.32
CA GLN A 139 17.73 -7.01 7.29
C GLN A 139 16.97 -7.42 8.56
N GLU A 140 17.38 -6.94 9.74
CA GLU A 140 16.75 -7.38 11.00
C GLU A 140 15.36 -6.76 11.23
N GLN A 141 15.09 -5.59 10.66
CA GLN A 141 13.85 -4.83 10.87
C GLN A 141 13.49 -4.01 9.63
N PRO A 142 13.15 -4.66 8.50
CA PRO A 142 12.79 -3.92 7.32
C PRO A 142 11.49 -3.13 7.56
N ILE A 143 11.47 -1.93 7.00
CA ILE A 143 10.31 -1.05 6.95
C ILE A 143 9.92 -0.91 5.49
N HIS A 144 8.68 -1.25 5.19
CA HIS A 144 8.07 -1.10 3.88
C HIS A 144 7.08 0.05 3.90
N THR A 145 6.77 0.50 2.70
CA THR A 145 5.63 1.39 2.47
C THR A 145 4.48 0.55 1.95
N ALA A 146 3.26 0.90 2.35
CA ALA A 146 2.10 0.13 1.95
C ALA A 146 0.90 1.02 1.68
N GLN A 147 -0.04 0.49 0.92
CA GLN A 147 -1.35 1.04 0.68
C GLN A 147 -2.40 0.02 1.13
N ILE A 148 -3.34 0.49 1.96
CA ILE A 148 -4.48 -0.29 2.45
C ILE A 148 -5.77 0.50 2.20
N PHE A 149 -6.92 -0.16 2.16
CA PHE A 149 -8.21 0.52 2.01
C PHE A 149 -8.89 0.73 3.35
N LEU A 150 -9.13 2.00 3.73
CA LEU A 150 -9.73 2.38 5.00
C LEU A 150 -11.05 3.12 4.81
N LYS A 151 -12.09 2.69 5.52
CA LYS A 151 -13.38 3.41 5.54
C LYS A 151 -13.29 4.64 6.44
N ASP A 152 -12.72 4.47 7.62
CA ASP A 152 -12.51 5.51 8.61
C ASP A 152 -11.29 5.17 9.49
N LEU A 153 -10.92 6.11 10.34
CA LEU A 153 -9.81 6.05 11.30
C LEU A 153 -10.33 6.08 12.74
N SER A 154 -11.59 5.68 12.94
CA SER A 154 -12.17 5.57 14.28
C SER A 154 -11.37 4.60 15.13
N ARG A 155 -11.54 4.68 16.45
CA ARG A 155 -10.90 3.75 17.39
C ARG A 155 -11.14 2.28 16.99
N LYS A 156 -12.39 1.94 16.64
CA LYS A 156 -12.76 0.58 16.23
C LYS A 156 -12.01 0.13 14.98
N SER A 157 -11.91 1.00 13.97
CA SER A 157 -11.17 0.71 12.73
C SER A 157 -9.68 0.56 12.98
N LYS A 158 -9.08 1.41 13.82
CA LYS A 158 -7.67 1.29 14.23
C LYS A 158 -7.38 -0.03 14.94
N GLU A 159 -8.25 -0.44 15.85
CA GLU A 159 -8.14 -1.74 16.54
C GLU A 159 -8.30 -2.92 15.55
N GLN A 160 -9.19 -2.80 14.56
CA GLN A 160 -9.35 -3.81 13.52
C GLN A 160 -8.11 -3.91 12.62
N ILE A 161 -7.52 -2.79 12.21
CA ILE A 161 -6.26 -2.76 11.45
C ILE A 161 -5.17 -3.45 12.28
N ALA A 162 -5.02 -3.09 13.55
CA ALA A 162 -4.03 -3.70 14.43
C ALA A 162 -4.22 -5.23 14.55
N ARG A 163 -5.46 -5.72 14.63
CA ARG A 163 -5.74 -7.17 14.65
C ARG A 163 -5.43 -7.84 13.30
N ASN A 164 -5.96 -7.29 12.21
CA ASN A 164 -5.81 -7.86 10.87
C ASN A 164 -4.34 -7.97 10.48
N PHE A 165 -3.57 -6.92 10.78
CA PHE A 165 -2.15 -6.84 10.44
C PHE A 165 -1.23 -7.24 11.59
N GLN A 166 -1.74 -7.79 12.70
CA GLN A 166 -0.94 -8.20 13.87
C GLN A 166 0.01 -7.10 14.36
N GLY A 167 -0.42 -5.83 14.30
CA GLY A 167 0.34 -4.67 14.72
C GLY A 167 1.49 -4.26 13.78
N THR A 168 1.62 -4.85 12.58
CA THR A 168 2.68 -4.46 11.64
C THR A 168 2.41 -3.16 10.89
N VAL A 169 1.13 -2.79 10.70
CA VAL A 169 0.75 -1.52 10.10
C VAL A 169 0.93 -0.39 11.11
N GLN A 170 1.74 0.59 10.73
CA GLN A 170 1.95 1.81 11.48
C GLN A 170 1.31 2.99 10.74
N LEU A 171 0.32 3.60 11.39
CA LEU A 171 -0.36 4.79 10.89
C LEU A 171 0.48 6.04 11.18
N GLN A 172 0.57 6.94 10.19
CA GLN A 172 1.22 8.24 10.34
C GLN A 172 0.37 9.11 11.28
N LYS A 173 1.04 9.75 12.24
CA LYS A 173 0.41 10.65 13.20
C LYS A 173 0.81 12.09 12.93
N ALA A 174 -0.06 13.03 13.33
CA ALA A 174 0.24 14.45 13.41
C ALA A 174 -0.25 15.00 14.75
N TYR A 175 0.46 15.98 15.29
CA TYR A 175 0.16 16.59 16.59
C TYR A 175 -0.13 18.07 16.40
N LEU A 176 -1.37 18.46 16.71
CA LEU A 176 -1.84 19.84 16.60
C LEU A 176 -1.78 20.53 17.96
N PHE A 177 -0.92 21.54 18.05
CA PHE A 177 -0.79 22.41 19.21
C PHE A 177 -1.66 23.65 18.99
N GLY A 178 -2.61 23.86 19.90
CA GLY A 178 -3.45 25.06 19.91
C GLY A 178 -2.73 26.28 20.54
N PRO A 179 -3.45 27.40 20.69
CA PRO A 179 -2.89 28.63 21.26
C PRO A 179 -2.47 28.49 22.73
N ASN A 180 -3.03 27.53 23.45
CA ASN A 180 -2.60 27.20 24.81
C ASN A 180 -1.61 26.01 24.76
N ILE A 181 -0.32 26.31 24.85
CA ILE A 181 0.80 25.35 24.77
C ILE A 181 0.89 24.38 25.96
N GLU A 182 0.22 24.68 27.07
CA GLU A 182 0.20 23.82 28.25
C GLU A 182 -0.76 22.64 28.07
N LYS A 183 -1.78 22.79 27.20
CA LYS A 183 -2.68 21.69 26.88
C LYS A 183 -1.96 20.64 26.04
N ALA A 184 -2.30 19.38 26.27
CA ALA A 184 -1.84 18.29 25.43
C ALA A 184 -2.26 18.53 23.96
N PRO A 185 -1.39 18.23 22.98
CA PRO A 185 -1.73 18.38 21.57
C PRO A 185 -2.85 17.43 21.17
N SER A 186 -3.66 17.83 20.20
CA SER A 186 -4.60 16.92 19.57
C SER A 186 -3.85 16.00 18.60
N GLU A 187 -4.06 14.69 18.73
CA GLU A 187 -3.46 13.69 17.83
C GLU A 187 -4.42 13.40 16.67
N PHE A 188 -3.89 13.46 15.45
CA PHE A 188 -4.56 13.03 14.23
C PHE A 188 -3.82 11.86 13.59
N VAL A 189 -4.57 10.95 12.96
CA VAL A 189 -4.00 10.02 11.99
C VAL A 189 -4.14 10.64 10.62
N ILE A 190 -3.04 10.70 9.86
CA ILE A 190 -2.98 11.36 8.57
C ILE A 190 -2.41 10.40 7.51
N PRO A 191 -2.63 10.64 6.20
CA PRO A 191 -1.95 9.85 5.18
C PRO A 191 -0.44 10.06 5.26
N ARG A 192 0.33 9.01 4.95
CA ARG A 192 1.80 9.08 4.87
C ARG A 192 2.23 10.06 3.77
N ASP A 193 3.27 10.84 4.07
CA ASP A 193 3.90 11.82 3.17
C ASP A 193 2.98 12.98 2.71
N GLU A 194 1.84 13.17 3.40
CA GLU A 194 0.90 14.24 3.10
C GLU A 194 0.91 15.34 4.16
N PHE A 195 0.68 16.58 3.71
CA PHE A 195 0.48 17.73 4.59
C PHE A 195 -0.92 18.31 4.38
N PRO A 196 -1.63 18.69 5.45
CA PRO A 196 -2.91 19.34 5.27
C PRO A 196 -2.69 20.70 4.60
N LEU A 197 -3.54 21.02 3.61
CA LEU A 197 -3.56 22.33 2.98
C LEU A 197 -3.99 23.39 4.00
N TYR A 198 -5.01 23.07 4.79
CA TYR A 198 -5.52 23.93 5.85
C TYR A 198 -6.14 23.07 6.96
N LEU A 199 -6.37 23.70 8.11
CA LEU A 199 -7.07 23.09 9.23
C LEU A 199 -8.20 23.97 9.72
N THR A 200 -9.14 23.34 10.39
CA THR A 200 -10.09 23.95 11.31
C THR A 200 -9.88 23.30 12.67
N PRO A 201 -10.42 23.85 13.77
CA PRO A 201 -10.26 23.25 15.08
C PRO A 201 -10.80 21.81 15.18
N GLN A 202 -11.65 21.38 14.24
CA GLN A 202 -12.27 20.05 14.25
C GLN A 202 -11.70 19.07 13.21
N LYS A 203 -11.07 19.56 12.13
CA LYS A 203 -10.62 18.73 11.01
C LYS A 203 -9.37 19.26 10.32
N LEU A 204 -8.54 18.33 9.86
CA LEU A 204 -7.46 18.56 8.89
C LEU A 204 -8.01 18.34 7.48
N VAL A 205 -7.59 19.15 6.52
CA VAL A 205 -7.98 18.99 5.11
C VAL A 205 -6.75 18.92 4.22
N PHE A 206 -6.63 17.84 3.47
CA PHE A 206 -5.55 17.56 2.52
C PHE A 206 -6.05 17.79 1.09
N VAL A 207 -5.15 18.20 0.20
CA VAL A 207 -5.39 18.15 -1.24
C VAL A 207 -4.66 16.92 -1.74
N LEU A 208 -5.39 15.97 -2.30
CA LEU A 208 -4.82 14.79 -2.91
C LEU A 208 -4.96 14.87 -4.43
N GLU A 209 -3.97 14.35 -5.12
CA GLU A 209 -3.94 14.21 -6.57
C GLU A 209 -3.89 12.73 -6.94
N GLU A 210 -4.75 12.32 -7.87
CA GLU A 210 -4.71 10.97 -8.40
C GLU A 210 -5.15 10.96 -9.87
N GLU A 211 -4.28 10.48 -10.76
CA GLU A 211 -4.54 10.42 -12.20
C GLU A 211 -4.94 11.79 -12.82
N GLY A 212 -4.45 12.89 -12.27
CA GLY A 212 -4.79 14.27 -12.64
C GLY A 212 -6.09 14.80 -12.03
N LEU A 213 -6.77 14.04 -11.16
CA LEU A 213 -7.92 14.52 -10.40
C LEU A 213 -7.46 15.05 -9.05
N PHE A 214 -7.81 16.31 -8.75
CA PHE A 214 -7.58 16.91 -7.44
C PHE A 214 -8.86 16.89 -6.60
N TYR A 215 -8.77 16.46 -5.35
CA TYR A 215 -9.89 16.46 -4.41
C TYR A 215 -9.43 16.73 -2.98
N HIS A 216 -10.36 17.14 -2.11
CA HIS A 216 -10.09 17.32 -0.69
C HIS A 216 -10.38 16.04 0.10
N LEU A 217 -9.44 15.65 0.95
CA LEU A 217 -9.63 14.64 1.99
C LEU A 217 -9.72 15.35 3.35
N GLY A 218 -10.87 15.28 4.00
CA GLY A 218 -11.05 15.75 5.37
C GLY A 218 -10.88 14.61 6.37
N ILE A 219 -10.16 14.87 7.47
CA ILE A 219 -10.01 13.96 8.60
C ILE A 219 -10.29 14.73 9.89
N ASP A 220 -11.29 14.29 10.66
CA ASP A 220 -11.61 14.88 11.96
C ASP A 220 -10.93 14.18 13.14
N HIS A 221 -11.06 14.75 14.35
CA HIS A 221 -10.51 14.16 15.59
C HIS A 221 -11.08 12.79 15.95
N SER A 222 -12.28 12.47 15.49
CA SER A 222 -12.90 11.15 15.71
C SER A 222 -12.38 10.11 14.74
N GLY A 223 -11.61 10.53 13.73
CA GLY A 223 -11.10 9.70 12.65
C GLY A 223 -12.11 9.52 11.52
N ASN A 224 -13.17 10.33 11.44
CA ASN A 224 -14.04 10.29 10.27
C ASN A 224 -13.29 10.85 9.06
N ILE A 225 -13.43 10.15 7.94
CA ILE A 225 -12.87 10.56 6.65
C ILE A 225 -14.01 11.05 5.76
N ASN A 226 -13.81 12.15 5.04
CA ASN A 226 -14.72 12.62 4.00
C ASN A 226 -13.96 13.08 2.76
N ILE A 227 -14.48 12.76 1.58
CA ILE A 227 -14.01 13.31 0.30
C ILE A 227 -14.94 14.46 -0.09
N ALA A 228 -14.38 15.60 -0.49
CA ALA A 228 -15.13 16.79 -0.87
C ALA A 228 -14.46 17.54 -2.02
N GLU A 229 -15.24 18.38 -2.70
CA GLU A 229 -14.70 19.21 -3.77
C GLU A 229 -13.69 20.20 -3.21
N PRO A 230 -12.64 20.54 -4.00
CA PRO A 230 -11.79 21.66 -3.69
C PRO A 230 -12.63 22.92 -3.49
N ALA A 231 -12.52 23.55 -2.33
CA ALA A 231 -13.24 24.80 -2.07
C ALA A 231 -12.76 25.86 -3.06
N THR A 232 -13.62 26.27 -3.99
CA THR A 232 -13.30 27.21 -5.09
C THR A 232 -13.01 28.64 -4.62
N LYS A 233 -13.41 28.96 -3.40
CA LYS A 233 -13.13 30.22 -2.73
C LYS A 233 -12.89 29.92 -1.27
N ASN A 234 -11.65 30.00 -0.82
CA ASN A 234 -11.37 30.31 0.57
C ASN A 234 -10.01 30.98 0.67
N SER A 235 -10.03 32.17 1.28
CA SER A 235 -8.89 32.84 1.94
C SER A 235 -8.42 32.04 3.16
N ASN A 236 -8.36 30.72 3.05
CA ASN A 236 -7.95 29.87 4.14
C ASN A 236 -6.48 30.14 4.43
N PRO A 237 -6.09 30.13 5.71
CA PRO A 237 -4.72 30.36 6.11
C PRO A 237 -3.81 29.37 5.40
N THR A 238 -2.89 29.89 4.62
CA THR A 238 -1.80 29.11 4.04
C THR A 238 -0.91 28.62 5.16
N ALA A 239 -0.51 27.36 5.09
CA ALA A 239 0.46 26.80 6.00
C ALA A 239 1.84 27.42 5.75
N GLU A 240 2.51 27.88 6.80
CA GLU A 240 3.90 28.34 6.71
C GLU A 240 4.81 27.30 7.36
N SER A 241 5.85 26.88 6.65
CA SER A 241 6.89 26.02 7.22
C SER A 241 7.66 26.80 8.28
N LEU A 242 7.92 26.17 9.42
CA LEU A 242 8.77 26.75 10.47
C LEU A 242 9.69 25.70 11.09
N THR A 243 10.72 26.18 11.78
CA THR A 243 11.48 25.36 12.72
C THR A 243 10.57 24.93 13.87
N CYS A 244 10.57 23.63 14.19
CA CYS A 244 9.77 23.12 15.29
C CYS A 244 10.22 23.70 16.63
N PRO A 245 9.31 24.31 17.42
CA PRO A 245 9.65 24.77 18.76
C PRO A 245 9.83 23.59 19.71
N ASP A 246 10.66 23.75 20.74
CA ASP A 246 11.04 22.68 21.67
C ASP A 246 9.83 21.98 22.31
N TYR A 247 8.80 22.74 22.67
CA TYR A 247 7.59 22.18 23.27
C TYR A 247 6.82 21.25 22.31
N ALA A 248 6.94 21.48 21.00
CA ALA A 248 6.28 20.68 19.97
C ALA A 248 7.02 19.36 19.75
N LEU A 249 8.31 19.29 20.06
CA LEU A 249 9.13 18.07 19.92
C LEU A 249 8.89 17.03 21.02
N ARG A 250 8.19 17.39 22.11
CA ARG A 250 7.90 16.49 23.24
C ARG A 250 7.29 15.13 22.83
N PRO A 251 6.32 15.04 21.91
CA PRO A 251 5.78 13.74 21.47
C PRO A 251 6.83 12.84 20.80
N LEU A 252 7.84 13.43 20.13
CA LEU A 252 8.91 12.66 19.48
C LEU A 252 9.87 12.06 20.49
N ALA A 253 10.15 12.78 21.58
CA ALA A 253 10.98 12.26 22.67
C ALA A 253 10.37 11.03 23.36
N GLN A 254 9.04 10.84 23.23
CA GLN A 254 8.31 9.70 23.77
C GLN A 254 8.24 8.50 22.80
N LEU A 255 8.64 8.69 21.53
CA LEU A 255 8.68 7.59 20.57
C LEU A 255 9.75 6.57 20.98
N SER A 256 9.43 5.30 20.81
CA SER A 256 10.31 4.19 21.17
C SER A 256 10.30 3.11 20.10
N GLY A 257 11.33 2.27 20.13
CA GLY A 257 11.47 1.15 19.20
C GLY A 257 11.39 1.56 17.73
N PRO A 258 10.64 0.81 16.89
CA PRO A 258 10.52 1.08 15.46
C PRO A 258 9.87 2.43 15.11
N ASP A 259 9.12 3.05 16.01
CA ASP A 259 8.54 4.37 15.72
C ASP A 259 9.64 5.44 15.70
N LYS A 260 10.69 5.27 16.51
CA LYS A 260 11.85 6.16 16.48
C LYS A 260 12.67 6.00 15.20
N THR A 261 12.69 4.81 14.60
CA THR A 261 13.41 4.58 13.34
C THR A 261 12.62 5.09 12.13
N ILE A 262 11.29 4.95 12.14
CA ILE A 262 10.42 5.50 11.10
C ILE A 262 10.37 7.02 11.16
N TYR A 263 10.33 7.63 12.35
CA TYR A 263 10.04 9.05 12.52
C TYR A 263 11.26 9.82 13.04
N GLN A 264 12.18 10.14 12.13
CA GLN A 264 13.45 10.77 12.48
C GLN A 264 13.44 12.29 12.31
N VAL A 265 12.61 12.81 11.40
CA VAL A 265 12.67 14.22 11.00
C VAL A 265 11.38 14.92 11.41
N PRO A 266 11.41 15.84 12.38
CA PRO A 266 10.25 16.67 12.70
C PRO A 266 9.99 17.69 11.59
N GLN A 267 8.74 17.81 11.15
CA GLN A 267 8.31 18.86 10.22
C GLN A 267 7.18 19.66 10.88
N CYS A 268 7.39 20.96 11.07
CA CYS A 268 6.39 21.85 11.66
C CYS A 268 5.83 22.83 10.64
N ARG A 269 4.53 23.04 10.72
CA ARG A 269 3.82 24.09 9.97
C ARG A 269 2.93 24.91 10.90
N GLN A 270 2.94 26.23 10.70
CA GLN A 270 2.05 27.17 11.38
C GLN A 270 0.81 27.40 10.54
N TYR A 271 -0.35 27.41 11.20
CA TYR A 271 -1.64 27.75 10.62
C TYR A 271 -2.30 28.85 11.46
N THR A 272 -2.94 29.81 10.80
CA THR A 272 -3.64 30.92 11.48
C THR A 272 -5.15 30.84 11.26
N TYR A 273 -5.91 30.35 12.24
CA TYR A 273 -7.37 30.23 12.12
C TYR A 273 -8.08 31.17 13.10
N GLN A 274 -8.98 32.03 12.61
CA GLN A 274 -9.73 33.00 13.43
C GLN A 274 -8.83 33.81 14.39
N ALA A 275 -7.71 34.34 13.87
CA ALA A 275 -6.69 35.09 14.64
C ALA A 275 -5.94 34.28 15.72
N HIS A 276 -6.11 32.96 15.77
CA HIS A 276 -5.31 32.07 16.61
C HIS A 276 -4.27 31.33 15.80
N GLN A 277 -3.06 31.19 16.37
CA GLN A 277 -1.99 30.39 15.78
C GLN A 277 -2.06 28.95 16.29
N TYR A 278 -1.84 28.03 15.36
CA TYR A 278 -1.74 26.61 15.59
C TYR A 278 -0.45 26.09 14.99
N ILE A 279 0.21 25.16 15.66
CA ILE A 279 1.39 24.48 15.14
C ILE A 279 1.05 23.02 14.93
N LEU A 280 1.25 22.53 13.72
CA LEU A 280 1.14 21.13 13.39
C LEU A 280 2.54 20.53 13.29
N LEU A 281 2.83 19.55 14.15
CA LEU A 281 4.00 18.69 14.01
C LEU A 281 3.61 17.41 13.26
N ILE A 282 4.34 17.11 12.19
CA ILE A 282 4.32 15.81 11.51
C ILE A 282 5.71 15.19 11.67
N PRO A 283 5.85 14.06 12.36
CA PRO A 283 7.06 13.25 12.31
C PRO A 283 7.16 12.61 10.92
N SER A 284 8.17 12.94 10.13
CA SER A 284 8.41 12.27 8.85
C SER A 284 9.51 11.24 8.97
N GLY A 285 9.46 10.26 8.08
CA GLY A 285 10.59 9.36 7.86
C GLY A 285 11.64 9.95 6.95
N CYS A 286 12.64 9.12 6.66
CA CYS A 286 13.66 9.44 5.68
C CYS A 286 13.04 9.49 4.28
N PHE A 287 13.35 10.56 3.55
CA PHE A 287 13.10 10.71 2.13
C PHE A 287 14.33 10.26 1.34
#